data_AF-A0A316WB36-F1
#
_entry.id   AF-A0A316WB36-F1
#
_cell.length_a   1.000
_cell.length_b   1.000
_cell.length_c   1.000
_cell.angle_alpha   90.00
_cell.angle_beta   90.00
_cell.angle_gamma   90.00
#
_symmetry.space_group_name_H-M   'P 1'
#
loop_
_entity.id
_entity.type
_entity.pdbx_description
1 polymer ?
#
loop_
_entity_poly.entity_id
_entity_poly.type
_entity_poly.pdbx_seq_one_letter_code
_entity_poly.pdbx_strand_id
1 'polypeptide(L)'
;MKLLNNIPKLIAIMYLSIATKNILQLIFGYLFNSENDIKLYKLYNLHESSYSYNFLFQLIFIYDFLFLGVILYLPLYLILYLIITKFGNKIWLQVLYTVTIYLLAIYLFDKNNVSYLFILITTLIGLLNWYSFKKWIRIM
;
A
#
# COMPACT_ATOMS: atom_id res chain seq x y z
N MET A 1 -15.94 -21.69 7.64
CA MET A 1 -14.75 -22.16 6.87
C MET A 1 -14.31 -21.24 5.74
N LYS A 2 -15.19 -20.71 4.87
CA LYS A 2 -14.77 -19.84 3.74
C LYS A 2 -13.99 -18.58 4.16
N LEU A 3 -14.36 -17.94 5.27
CA LEU A 3 -13.67 -16.74 5.79
C LEU A 3 -12.23 -17.05 6.23
N LEU A 4 -12.03 -18.09 7.05
CA LEU A 4 -10.70 -18.54 7.51
C LEU A 4 -9.78 -18.90 6.34
N ASN A 5 -10.32 -19.53 5.29
CA ASN A 5 -9.54 -19.88 4.09
C ASN A 5 -9.11 -18.67 3.25
N ASN A 6 -9.80 -17.53 3.40
CA ASN A 6 -9.48 -16.30 2.70
C ASN A 6 -8.47 -15.43 3.49
N ILE A 7 -8.28 -15.65 4.80
CA ILE A 7 -7.35 -14.85 5.63
C ILE A 7 -5.89 -14.97 5.14
N PRO A 8 -5.31 -16.18 4.92
CA PRO A 8 -3.93 -16.27 4.43
C PRO A 8 -3.76 -15.60 3.06
N LYS A 9 -4.79 -15.69 2.21
CA LYS A 9 -4.80 -15.05 0.89
C LYS A 9 -4.86 -13.54 1.02
N LEU A 10 -5.67 -13.02 1.94
CA LEU A 10 -5.76 -11.59 2.22
C LEU A 10 -4.42 -11.04 2.71
N ILE A 11 -3.74 -11.77 3.60
CA ILE A 11 -2.38 -11.44 4.07
C ILE A 11 -1.39 -11.43 2.90
N ALA A 12 -1.46 -12.40 1.99
CA ALA A 12 -0.62 -12.42 0.80
C ALA A 12 -0.88 -11.22 -0.13
N ILE A 13 -2.15 -10.86 -0.37
CA ILE A 13 -2.51 -9.67 -1.17
C ILE A 13 -1.98 -8.39 -0.50
N MET A 14 -2.12 -8.28 0.82
CA MET A 14 -1.61 -7.15 1.59
C MET A 14 -0.10 -6.97 1.39
N TYR A 15 0.70 -8.02 1.58
CA TYR A 15 2.15 -7.94 1.41
C TYR A 15 2.57 -7.70 -0.04
N LEU A 16 1.85 -8.27 -1.01
CA LEU A 16 2.07 -7.98 -2.44
C LEU A 16 1.90 -6.48 -2.73
N SER A 17 0.88 -5.87 -2.14
CA SER A 17 0.59 -4.45 -2.30
C SER A 17 1.57 -3.56 -1.56
N ILE A 18 2.02 -3.94 -0.35
CA ILE A 18 3.10 -3.22 0.37
C ILE A 18 4.39 -3.25 -0.44
N ALA A 19 4.76 -4.41 -0.98
CA ALA A 19 5.96 -4.55 -1.81
C ALA A 19 5.85 -3.70 -3.08
N THR A 20 4.73 -3.79 -3.80
CA THR A 20 4.51 -3.01 -5.03
C THR A 20 4.52 -1.51 -4.76
N LYS A 21 3.89 -1.07 -3.67
CA LYS A 21 3.93 0.34 -3.21
C LYS A 21 5.37 0.81 -3.05
N ASN A 22 6.18 0.08 -2.29
CA ASN A 22 7.57 0.47 -2.03
C ASN A 22 8.43 0.47 -3.31
N ILE A 23 8.27 -0.52 -4.18
CA ILE A 23 8.96 -0.56 -5.47
C ILE A 23 8.58 0.68 -6.31
N LEU A 24 7.30 1.01 -6.40
CA LEU A 24 6.86 2.19 -7.15
C LEU A 24 7.33 3.51 -6.50
N GLN A 25 7.34 3.61 -5.18
CA GLN A 25 7.88 4.77 -4.45
C GLN A 25 9.36 5.00 -4.76
N LEU A 26 10.14 3.92 -4.81
CA LEU A 26 11.57 3.97 -5.15
C LEU A 26 11.79 4.37 -6.61
N ILE A 27 11.08 3.74 -7.54
CA ILE A 27 11.20 4.04 -8.98
C ILE A 27 10.82 5.49 -9.26
N PHE A 28 9.67 5.95 -8.77
CA PHE A 28 9.24 7.31 -8.98
C PHE A 28 10.05 8.32 -8.18
N GLY A 29 10.52 7.97 -6.98
CA GLY A 29 11.42 8.84 -6.21
C GLY A 29 12.75 9.08 -6.92
N TYR A 30 13.31 8.04 -7.54
CA TYR A 30 14.51 8.14 -8.37
C TYR A 30 14.27 8.98 -9.64
N LEU A 31 13.20 8.69 -10.40
CA LEU A 31 12.93 9.37 -11.68
C LEU A 31 12.57 10.85 -11.53
N PHE A 32 11.94 11.25 -10.42
CA PHE A 32 11.50 12.62 -10.18
C PHE A 32 12.34 13.38 -9.14
N ASN A 33 13.49 12.81 -8.74
CA ASN A 33 14.44 13.37 -7.79
C ASN A 33 13.80 13.93 -6.51
N SER A 34 12.99 13.10 -5.85
CA SER A 34 12.26 13.47 -4.62
C SER A 34 13.17 13.51 -3.38
N GLU A 35 12.65 14.04 -2.26
CA GLU A 35 13.35 14.11 -0.96
C GLU A 35 14.10 12.82 -0.54
N ASN A 36 15.19 13.00 0.22
CA ASN A 36 16.21 11.98 0.49
C ASN A 36 15.80 10.93 1.53
N ASP A 37 14.82 11.23 2.38
CA ASP A 37 14.52 10.41 3.56
C ASP A 37 13.25 9.58 3.42
N ILE A 38 13.31 8.32 3.89
CA ILE A 38 12.17 7.41 3.93
C ILE A 38 11.08 8.03 4.81
N LYS A 39 9.96 8.41 4.18
CA LYS A 39 8.76 8.91 4.86
C LYS A 39 7.54 8.15 4.39
N LEU A 40 6.60 7.93 5.31
CA LEU A 40 5.29 7.36 5.03
C LEU A 40 4.58 8.18 3.95
N TYR A 41 4.07 7.50 2.93
CA TYR A 41 3.28 8.10 1.85
C TYR A 41 3.98 9.22 1.05
N LYS A 42 5.32 9.21 1.02
CA LYS A 42 6.14 10.07 0.15
C LYS A 42 6.99 9.25 -0.81
N LEU A 43 7.35 9.87 -1.92
CA LEU A 43 8.44 9.37 -2.75
C LEU A 43 9.75 9.62 -2.02
N TYR A 44 10.69 8.70 -2.12
CA TYR A 44 12.00 8.86 -1.54
C TYR A 44 13.07 8.34 -2.51
N ASN A 45 14.15 9.10 -2.63
CA ASN A 45 15.29 8.75 -3.48
C ASN A 45 16.42 8.21 -2.61
N LEU A 46 16.65 6.89 -2.64
CA LEU A 46 17.74 6.27 -1.88
C LEU A 46 19.12 6.73 -2.32
N HIS A 47 19.27 7.20 -3.57
CA HIS A 47 20.56 7.67 -4.10
C HIS A 47 21.06 8.93 -3.39
N GLU A 48 20.14 9.78 -2.97
CA GLU A 48 20.42 11.06 -2.31
C GLU A 48 20.50 10.92 -0.77
N SER A 49 20.24 9.73 -0.22
CA SER A 49 20.29 9.51 1.22
C SER A 49 21.72 9.46 1.75
N SER A 50 21.94 10.01 2.95
CA SER A 50 23.21 9.90 3.68
C SER A 50 23.43 8.51 4.29
N TYR A 51 22.40 7.66 4.31
CA TYR A 51 22.46 6.31 4.86
C TYR A 51 22.81 5.26 3.80
N SER A 52 23.41 4.15 4.23
CA SER A 52 23.69 3.03 3.33
C SER A 52 22.41 2.36 2.83
N TYR A 53 22.42 1.86 1.59
CA TYR A 53 21.29 1.10 1.03
C TYR A 53 20.84 -0.05 1.93
N ASN A 54 21.78 -0.79 2.52
CA ASN A 54 21.47 -1.91 3.42
C ASN A 54 20.64 -1.46 4.64
N PHE A 55 21.02 -0.33 5.25
CA PHE A 55 20.28 0.23 6.37
C PHE A 55 18.88 0.70 5.96
N LEU A 56 18.77 1.35 4.80
CA LEU A 56 17.50 1.82 4.26
C LEU A 56 16.54 0.66 3.93
N PHE A 57 17.04 -0.43 3.34
CA PHE A 57 16.25 -1.64 3.11
C PHE A 57 15.81 -2.33 4.41
N GLN A 58 16.66 -2.34 5.44
CA GLN A 58 16.28 -2.83 6.77
C GLN A 58 15.16 -1.97 7.38
N LEU A 59 15.25 -0.65 7.27
CA LEU A 59 14.22 0.29 7.70
C LEU A 59 12.87 0.01 7.01
N ILE A 60 12.88 -0.11 5.67
CA ILE A 60 11.67 -0.44 4.89
C ILE A 60 11.09 -1.77 5.36
N PHE A 61 11.93 -2.80 5.50
CA PHE A 61 11.46 -4.13 5.92
C PHE A 61 10.82 -4.09 7.32
N ILE A 62 11.51 -3.51 8.31
CA ILE A 62 11.03 -3.48 9.70
C ILE A 62 9.78 -2.61 9.83
N TYR A 63 9.78 -1.41 9.28
CA TYR A 63 8.65 -0.50 9.44
C TYR A 63 7.46 -0.90 8.57
N ASP A 64 7.64 -1.10 7.27
CA ASP A 64 6.50 -1.31 6.36
C ASP A 64 5.96 -2.74 6.40
N PHE A 65 6.83 -3.75 6.47
CA PHE A 65 6.39 -5.15 6.43
C PHE A 65 6.06 -5.70 7.82
N LEU A 66 6.85 -5.41 8.86
CA LEU A 66 6.57 -5.96 10.18
C LEU A 66 5.60 -5.07 10.96
N PHE A 67 5.98 -3.82 11.23
CA PHE A 67 5.23 -2.98 12.16
C PHE A 67 3.91 -2.48 11.57
N LEU A 68 3.99 -1.74 10.46
CA LEU A 68 2.82 -1.19 9.76
C LEU A 68 1.98 -2.30 9.13
N GLY A 69 2.62 -3.38 8.67
CA GLY A 69 1.97 -4.59 8.13
C GLY A 69 0.88 -5.11 9.05
N VAL A 70 1.21 -5.31 10.33
CA VAL A 70 0.30 -5.89 11.32
C VAL A 70 -0.65 -4.84 11.92
N ILE A 71 -0.13 -3.68 12.30
CA ILE A 71 -0.90 -2.71 13.10
C ILE A 71 -1.85 -1.88 12.23
N LEU A 72 -1.47 -1.57 10.98
CA LEU A 72 -2.25 -0.69 10.11
C LEU A 72 -2.78 -1.42 8.87
N TYR A 73 -1.92 -2.06 8.08
CA TYR A 73 -2.36 -2.64 6.82
C TYR A 73 -3.32 -3.82 7.03
N LEU A 74 -3.07 -4.71 8.00
CA LEU A 74 -3.95 -5.86 8.22
C LEU A 74 -5.40 -5.44 8.56
N PRO A 75 -5.66 -4.53 9.52
CA PRO A 75 -7.00 -3.98 9.73
C PRO A 75 -7.61 -3.35 8.47
N LEU A 76 -6.83 -2.57 7.72
CA LEU A 76 -7.31 -1.95 6.48
C LEU A 76 -7.71 -2.99 5.41
N TYR A 77 -6.95 -4.07 5.26
CA TYR A 77 -7.30 -5.13 4.32
C TYR A 77 -8.49 -5.95 4.80
N LEU A 78 -8.67 -6.13 6.11
CA LEU A 78 -9.87 -6.76 6.69
C LEU A 78 -11.12 -5.93 6.41
N ILE A 79 -11.06 -4.60 6.59
CA ILE A 79 -12.17 -3.69 6.25
C ILE A 79 -12.49 -3.77 4.76
N LEU A 80 -11.47 -3.69 3.90
CA LEU A 80 -11.63 -3.83 2.45
C LEU A 80 -12.29 -5.16 2.07
N TYR A 81 -11.86 -6.26 2.69
CA TYR A 81 -12.46 -7.58 2.50
C TYR A 81 -13.95 -7.58 2.87
N LEU A 82 -14.32 -7.05 4.03
CA LEU A 82 -15.71 -6.95 4.45
C LEU A 82 -16.56 -6.14 3.45
N ILE A 83 -16.05 -4.99 3.02
CA ILE A 83 -16.71 -4.16 1.99
C ILE A 83 -16.93 -4.96 0.71
N ILE A 84 -15.89 -5.63 0.21
CA ILE A 84 -15.96 -6.41 -1.04
C ILE A 84 -16.92 -7.60 -0.91
N THR A 85 -16.95 -8.27 0.25
CA THR A 85 -17.89 -9.38 0.45
C THR A 85 -19.35 -8.94 0.46
N LYS A 86 -19.62 -7.68 0.84
CA LYS A 86 -20.97 -7.12 0.88
C LYS A 86 -21.39 -6.47 -0.45
N PHE A 87 -20.50 -5.76 -1.12
CA PHE A 87 -20.80 -4.93 -2.30
C PHE A 87 -20.26 -5.48 -3.63
N GLY A 88 -19.50 -6.58 -3.57
CA GLY A 88 -18.82 -7.21 -4.69
C GLY A 88 -17.44 -6.62 -4.98
N ASN A 89 -16.58 -7.38 -5.68
CA ASN A 89 -15.23 -6.95 -6.06
C ASN A 89 -15.24 -6.08 -7.33
N LYS A 90 -15.51 -4.79 -7.18
CA LYS A 90 -15.55 -3.80 -8.28
C LYS A 90 -14.24 -3.01 -8.32
N ILE A 91 -13.74 -2.71 -9.53
CA ILE A 91 -12.49 -1.94 -9.74
C ILE A 91 -12.55 -0.59 -9.02
N TRP A 92 -13.61 0.17 -9.26
CA TRP A 92 -13.77 1.51 -8.69
C TRP A 92 -13.76 1.50 -7.16
N LEU A 93 -14.29 0.44 -6.54
CA LEU A 93 -14.33 0.32 -5.08
C LEU A 93 -12.92 0.17 -4.52
N GLN A 94 -12.09 -0.65 -5.16
CA GLN A 94 -10.70 -0.90 -4.76
C GLN A 94 -9.84 0.35 -4.91
N VAL A 95 -10.00 1.07 -6.02
CA VAL A 95 -9.30 2.33 -6.28
C VAL A 95 -9.77 3.43 -5.31
N LEU A 96 -11.08 3.65 -5.16
CA LEU A 96 -11.58 4.66 -4.22
C LEU A 96 -11.14 4.36 -2.79
N TYR A 97 -11.19 3.10 -2.37
CA TYR A 97 -10.74 2.71 -1.04
C TYR A 97 -9.26 3.06 -0.81
N THR A 98 -8.38 2.63 -1.70
CA THR A 98 -6.93 2.87 -1.59
C THR A 98 -6.57 4.35 -1.66
N VAL A 99 -7.20 5.12 -2.55
CA VAL A 99 -7.02 6.58 -2.63
C VAL A 99 -7.55 7.28 -1.36
N THR A 100 -8.70 6.85 -0.83
CA THR A 100 -9.26 7.45 0.40
C THR A 100 -8.33 7.22 1.59
N ILE A 101 -7.79 6.01 1.75
CA ILE A 101 -6.80 5.73 2.81
C ILE A 101 -5.56 6.60 2.67
N TYR A 102 -5.07 6.81 1.44
CA TYR A 102 -3.96 7.71 1.20
C TYR A 102 -4.28 9.16 1.60
N LEU A 103 -5.42 9.70 1.16
CA LEU A 103 -5.84 11.05 1.51
C LEU A 103 -6.00 11.23 3.02
N LEU A 104 -6.56 10.23 3.71
CA LEU A 104 -6.67 10.21 5.17
C LEU A 104 -5.28 10.19 5.83
N ALA A 105 -4.35 9.38 5.33
CA ALA A 105 -2.99 9.33 5.88
C ALA A 105 -2.26 10.67 5.70
N ILE A 106 -2.35 11.31 4.54
CA ILE A 106 -1.76 12.63 4.31
C ILE A 106 -2.39 13.70 5.20
N TYR A 107 -3.71 13.66 5.37
CA TYR A 107 -4.42 14.58 6.26
C TYR A 107 -3.94 14.46 7.72
N LEU A 108 -3.74 13.23 8.20
CA LEU A 108 -3.34 12.97 9.58
C LEU A 108 -1.84 13.18 9.84
N PHE A 109 -0.97 12.82 8.89
CA PHE A 109 0.47 12.72 9.13
C PHE A 109 1.32 13.78 8.40
N ASP A 110 0.80 14.43 7.36
CA ASP A 110 1.63 15.26 6.46
C ASP A 110 0.99 16.61 6.08
N LYS A 111 0.11 17.14 6.95
CA LYS A 111 -0.46 18.50 6.85
C LYS A 111 -1.01 18.85 5.45
N ASN A 112 -1.67 17.90 4.78
CA ASN A 112 -2.27 18.08 3.44
C ASN A 112 -1.28 18.26 2.26
N ASN A 113 -0.04 17.81 2.37
CA ASN A 113 0.86 17.82 1.21
C ASN A 113 0.57 16.66 0.23
N VAL A 114 -0.49 16.82 -0.57
CA VAL A 114 -0.95 15.81 -1.52
C VAL A 114 -0.01 15.72 -2.72
N SER A 115 0.49 14.51 -3.00
CA SER A 115 1.33 14.22 -4.16
C SER A 115 0.54 13.52 -5.25
N TYR A 116 0.41 14.16 -6.42
CA TYR A 116 -0.26 13.57 -7.59
C TYR A 116 0.39 12.25 -8.04
N LEU A 117 1.71 12.12 -7.91
CA LEU A 117 2.42 10.87 -8.20
C LEU A 117 2.01 9.77 -7.23
N PHE A 118 1.76 10.10 -5.97
CA PHE A 118 1.31 9.12 -4.98
C PHE A 118 -0.17 8.72 -5.20
N ILE A 119 -1.00 9.63 -5.73
CA ILE A 119 -2.35 9.29 -6.20
C ILE A 119 -2.27 8.26 -7.35
N LEU A 120 -1.33 8.41 -8.26
CA LEU A 120 -1.09 7.43 -9.31
C LEU A 120 -0.65 6.07 -8.72
N ILE A 121 0.31 6.06 -7.79
CA ILE A 121 0.74 4.83 -7.09
C ILE A 121 -0.44 4.14 -6.42
N THR A 122 -1.26 4.88 -5.67
CA THR A 122 -2.40 4.32 -4.94
C THR A 122 -3.47 3.79 -5.88
N THR A 123 -3.68 4.44 -7.02
CA THR A 123 -4.56 3.95 -8.09
C THR A 123 -4.06 2.61 -8.66
N LEU A 124 -2.75 2.50 -8.95
CA LEU A 124 -2.14 1.25 -9.42
C LEU A 124 -2.26 0.12 -8.38
N ILE A 125 -2.09 0.44 -7.10
CA ILE A 125 -2.30 -0.51 -5.99
C ILE A 125 -3.77 -0.94 -5.94
N GLY A 126 -4.73 -0.02 -6.13
CA GLY A 126 -6.15 -0.35 -6.22
C GLY A 126 -6.47 -1.33 -7.35
N LEU A 127 -5.86 -1.14 -8.52
CA LEU A 127 -5.99 -2.08 -9.65
C LEU A 127 -5.38 -3.46 -9.34
N LEU A 128 -4.19 -3.48 -8.73
CA LEU A 128 -3.52 -4.71 -8.29
C LEU A 128 -4.37 -5.46 -7.25
N ASN A 129 -4.93 -4.75 -6.29
CA ASN A 129 -5.83 -5.31 -5.28
C ASN A 129 -7.06 -5.91 -5.93
N TRP A 130 -7.74 -5.18 -6.84
CA TRP A 130 -8.88 -5.70 -7.56
C TRP A 130 -8.57 -7.02 -8.26
N TYR A 131 -7.47 -7.07 -9.02
CA TYR A 131 -7.04 -8.26 -9.75
C TYR A 131 -6.76 -9.42 -8.78
N SER A 132 -6.01 -9.16 -7.71
CA SER A 132 -5.62 -10.19 -6.75
C SER A 132 -6.82 -10.73 -5.96
N PHE A 133 -7.76 -9.86 -5.56
CA PHE A 133 -9.01 -10.29 -4.95
C PHE A 133 -9.84 -11.14 -5.91
N LYS A 134 -9.93 -10.75 -7.18
CA LYS A 134 -10.66 -11.51 -8.22
C LYS A 134 -10.04 -12.90 -8.43
N LYS A 135 -8.72 -12.99 -8.41
CA LYS A 135 -7.98 -14.23 -8.68
C LYS A 135 -7.94 -15.18 -7.49
N TRP A 136 -7.75 -14.66 -6.27
CA TRP A 136 -7.41 -15.49 -5.11
C TRP A 136 -8.57 -15.63 -4.13
N ILE A 137 -9.34 -14.57 -3.88
CA ILE A 137 -10.42 -14.58 -2.90
C ILE A 137 -11.67 -15.16 -3.55
N ARG A 138 -12.15 -16.28 -3.03
CA ARG A 138 -13.46 -16.82 -3.42
C ARG A 138 -14.52 -16.04 -2.67
N ILE A 139 -15.13 -15.08 -3.37
CA ILE A 139 -16.28 -14.31 -2.91
C ILE A 139 -17.48 -14.96 -3.55
N MET A 140 -18.23 -15.73 -2.73
CA MET A 140 -19.37 -16.60 -3.09
C MET A 140 -19.41 -17.15 -4.51
#